data_AF-A0A8T3RR75-F1
#
_entry.id   AF-A0A8T3RR75-F1
#
_cell.length_a   1.000
_cell.length_b   1.000
_cell.length_c   1.000
_cell.angle_alpha   90.00
_cell.angle_beta   90.00
_cell.angle_gamma   90.00
#
_symmetry.space_group_name_H-M   'P 1'
#
loop_
_entity.id
_entity.type
_entity.pdbx_description
1 polymer ?
#
loop_
_entity_poly.entity_id
_entity_poly.type
_entity_poly.pdbx_seq_one_letter_code
_entity_poly.pdbx_strand_id
1 'polypeptide(L)'
;MAGKTRRPALVVSAELRSCCATLGGEGPAAIQHALGLSRPTIYKCIDKALAAGVGAGLKDHYHRPKEPLITQQAKAWVLSIACTKPTDHGLAAELWTLSALARYTREHAPAAGL
;
A
#
# COMPACT_ATOMS: atom_id res chain seq x y z
N MET A 1 13.95 -18.94 -6.08
CA MET A 1 13.73 -17.47 -6.03
C MET A 1 12.24 -17.20 -6.20
N ALA A 2 11.42 -17.36 -5.14
CA ALA A 2 9.98 -17.15 -5.24
C ALA A 2 9.66 -15.68 -4.92
N GLY A 3 9.27 -14.93 -5.96
CA GLY A 3 8.87 -13.53 -5.84
C GLY A 3 7.74 -13.39 -4.84
N LYS A 4 8.00 -12.69 -3.73
CA LYS A 4 7.03 -12.41 -2.68
C LYS A 4 6.09 -11.32 -3.18
N THR A 5 5.02 -11.72 -3.85
CA THR A 5 3.95 -10.85 -4.32
C THR A 5 3.39 -10.11 -3.10
N ARG A 6 3.66 -8.80 -3.01
CA ARG A 6 3.04 -7.93 -1.99
C ARG A 6 1.56 -7.84 -2.30
N ARG A 7 0.75 -8.71 -1.71
CA ARG A 7 -0.70 -8.58 -1.73
C ARG A 7 -1.09 -7.32 -0.94
N PRO A 8 -2.01 -6.49 -1.44
CA PRO A 8 -2.43 -5.28 -0.77
C PRO A 8 -3.06 -5.63 0.60
N ALA A 9 -2.65 -4.90 1.63
CA ALA A 9 -2.94 -5.17 3.04
C ALA A 9 -4.44 -5.31 3.36
N LEU A 10 -5.32 -4.70 2.56
CA LEU A 10 -6.77 -4.76 2.71
C LEU A 10 -7.37 -6.17 2.57
N VAL A 11 -6.77 -7.04 1.75
CA VAL A 11 -7.30 -8.39 1.46
C VAL A 11 -7.12 -9.34 2.64
N VAL A 12 -6.10 -9.11 3.47
CA VAL A 12 -5.77 -9.96 4.64
C VAL A 12 -6.87 -9.91 5.71
N SER A 13 -7.61 -8.80 5.80
CA SER A 13 -8.68 -8.61 6.79
C SER A 13 -9.95 -9.45 6.52
N ALA A 14 -10.26 -9.70 5.26
CA ALA A 14 -11.44 -10.51 4.87
C ALA A 14 -11.15 -12.00 4.94
N GLU A 15 -9.94 -12.44 4.57
CA GLU A 15 -9.51 -13.85 4.62
C GLU A 15 -9.33 -14.34 6.07
N LEU A 16 -8.92 -13.46 7.00
CA LEU A 16 -8.80 -13.76 8.44
C LEU A 16 -10.14 -14.10 9.11
N ARG A 17 -11.25 -13.51 8.67
CA ARG A 17 -12.60 -13.78 9.20
C ARG A 17 -12.99 -15.25 9.03
N SER A 18 -12.65 -15.83 7.89
CA SER A 18 -12.93 -17.23 7.61
C SER A 18 -12.03 -18.16 8.44
N CYS A 19 -10.76 -17.80 8.62
CA CYS A 19 -9.81 -18.55 9.45
C CYS A 19 -10.30 -18.74 10.89
N CYS A 20 -10.90 -17.72 11.50
CA CYS A 20 -11.39 -17.81 12.88
C CYS A 20 -12.74 -18.50 13.02
N ALA A 21 -13.62 -18.45 12.01
CA ALA A 21 -14.85 -19.24 11.99
C ALA A 21 -14.54 -20.75 12.05
N THR A 22 -13.43 -21.16 11.43
CA THR A 22 -12.95 -22.55 11.42
C THR A 22 -12.19 -22.98 12.69
N LEU A 23 -11.82 -22.04 13.58
CA LEU A 23 -11.18 -22.37 14.88
C LEU A 23 -12.11 -23.16 15.83
N GLY A 24 -13.39 -23.31 15.48
CA GLY A 24 -14.35 -24.14 16.19
C GLY A 24 -14.24 -25.65 15.93
N GLY A 25 -13.23 -26.16 15.21
CA GLY A 25 -13.03 -27.62 15.14
C GLY A 25 -12.11 -28.22 14.08
N GLU A 26 -11.49 -27.46 13.17
CA GLU A 26 -10.63 -28.07 12.14
C GLU A 26 -9.13 -27.81 12.33
N GLY A 27 -8.31 -28.79 11.92
CA GLY A 27 -6.86 -28.71 11.98
C GLY A 27 -6.27 -27.72 10.96
N PRO A 28 -5.02 -27.24 11.16
CA PRO A 28 -4.37 -26.25 10.28
C PRO A 28 -4.28 -26.63 8.80
N ALA A 29 -4.30 -27.95 8.49
CA ALA A 29 -4.26 -28.45 7.12
C ALA A 29 -5.58 -28.22 6.37
N ALA A 30 -6.73 -28.36 7.05
CA ALA A 30 -8.04 -28.10 6.47
C ALA A 30 -8.22 -26.61 6.18
N ILE A 31 -7.76 -25.76 7.10
CA ILE A 31 -7.73 -24.29 6.94
C ILE A 31 -6.88 -23.88 5.72
N GLN A 32 -5.71 -24.49 5.53
CA GLN A 32 -4.87 -24.24 4.37
C GLN A 32 -5.57 -24.60 3.06
N HIS A 33 -6.32 -25.72 3.02
CA HIS A 33 -7.04 -26.15 1.83
C HIS A 33 -8.26 -25.26 1.55
N ALA A 34 -9.01 -24.88 2.58
CA ALA A 34 -10.21 -24.06 2.45
C ALA A 34 -9.90 -22.60 2.04
N LEU A 35 -8.78 -22.04 2.53
CA LEU A 35 -8.46 -20.61 2.37
C LEU A 35 -7.23 -20.32 1.51
N GLY A 36 -6.50 -21.35 1.08
CA GLY A 36 -5.26 -21.18 0.31
C GLY A 36 -4.17 -20.42 1.08
N LEU A 37 -4.26 -20.36 2.40
CA LEU A 37 -3.32 -19.62 3.25
C LEU A 37 -2.10 -20.47 3.58
N SER A 38 -0.94 -19.84 3.63
CA SER A 38 0.29 -20.52 4.07
C SER A 38 0.25 -20.81 5.57
N ARG A 39 0.81 -21.96 6.00
CA ARG A 39 0.91 -22.35 7.42
C ARG A 39 1.44 -21.23 8.34
N PRO A 40 2.49 -20.46 7.98
CA PRO A 40 2.96 -19.36 8.83
C PRO A 40 1.94 -18.24 9.03
N THR A 41 1.04 -18.03 8.05
CA THR A 41 -0.03 -17.04 8.15
C THR A 41 -1.14 -17.54 9.08
N ILE A 42 -1.46 -18.82 9.00
CA ILE A 42 -2.44 -19.49 9.88
C ILE A 42 -1.97 -19.43 11.34
N TYR A 43 -0.72 -19.81 11.63
CA TYR A 43 -0.18 -19.71 12.99
C TYR A 43 -0.17 -18.27 13.52
N LYS A 44 0.21 -17.29 12.69
CA LYS A 44 0.14 -15.88 13.09
C LYS A 44 -1.28 -15.40 13.39
N CYS A 45 -2.28 -15.92 12.69
CA CYS A 45 -3.68 -15.63 13.00
C CYS A 45 -4.06 -16.19 14.37
N ILE A 46 -3.67 -17.44 14.65
CA ILE A 46 -3.88 -18.10 15.94
C ILE A 46 -3.21 -17.31 17.07
N ASP A 47 -1.92 -16.96 16.91
CA ASP A 47 -1.17 -16.19 17.92
C ASP A 47 -1.82 -14.84 18.20
N LYS A 48 -2.30 -14.14 17.16
CA LYS A 48 -3.01 -12.87 17.31
C LYS A 48 -4.37 -13.03 18.00
N ALA A 49 -5.10 -14.08 17.67
CA ALA A 49 -6.39 -14.38 18.29
C ALA A 49 -6.23 -14.76 19.77
N LEU A 50 -5.17 -15.49 20.12
CA LEU A 50 -4.81 -15.82 21.50
C LEU A 50 -4.35 -14.58 22.28
N ALA A 51 -3.57 -13.69 21.66
CA ALA A 51 -3.01 -12.52 22.35
C ALA A 51 -4.02 -11.38 22.57
N ALA A 52 -4.89 -11.12 21.59
CA ALA A 52 -5.80 -9.95 21.61
C ALA A 52 -7.28 -10.34 21.69
N GLY A 53 -7.60 -11.63 21.62
CA GLY A 53 -8.96 -12.13 21.44
C GLY A 53 -9.39 -12.13 19.97
N VAL A 54 -10.29 -13.05 19.61
CA VAL A 54 -10.76 -13.27 18.23
C VAL A 54 -11.29 -11.97 17.60
N GLY A 55 -12.09 -11.20 18.35
CA GLY A 55 -12.69 -9.95 17.84
C GLY A 55 -11.70 -8.82 17.59
N ALA A 56 -10.57 -8.77 18.31
CA ALA A 56 -9.53 -7.77 18.08
C ALA A 56 -8.52 -8.23 17.02
N GLY A 57 -8.20 -9.53 16.97
CA GLY A 57 -7.36 -10.11 15.91
C GLY A 57 -7.99 -10.04 14.52
N LEU A 58 -9.34 -10.01 14.45
CA LEU A 58 -10.10 -9.79 13.22
C LEU A 58 -10.10 -8.33 12.73
N LYS A 59 -9.81 -7.37 13.60
CA LYS A 59 -9.74 -5.97 13.21
C LYS A 59 -8.36 -5.74 12.62
N ASP A 60 -8.32 -5.37 11.34
CA ASP A 60 -7.14 -4.73 10.80
C ASP A 60 -6.91 -3.48 11.65
N HIS A 61 -5.84 -3.47 12.44
CA HIS A 61 -5.51 -2.33 13.28
C HIS A 61 -5.48 -1.13 12.35
N TYR A 62 -6.31 -0.12 12.62
CA TYR A 62 -6.34 1.08 11.79
C TYR A 62 -4.94 1.69 11.77
N HIS A 63 -4.26 1.60 10.63
CA HIS A 63 -2.96 2.24 10.45
C HIS A 63 -3.28 3.73 10.33
N ARG A 64 -2.91 4.52 11.35
CA ARG A 64 -3.14 5.97 11.33
C ARG A 64 -2.50 6.53 10.05
N PRO A 65 -3.29 7.03 9.08
CA PRO A 65 -2.71 7.57 7.87
C PRO A 65 -1.83 8.75 8.27
N LYS A 66 -0.54 8.68 7.92
CA LYS A 66 0.36 9.80 8.12
C LYS A 66 -0.18 10.96 7.30
N GLU A 67 -0.24 12.16 7.89
CA GLU A 67 -0.71 13.33 7.17
C GLU A 67 0.10 13.50 5.87
N PRO A 68 -0.55 13.82 4.74
CA PRO A 68 0.15 13.98 3.47
C PRO A 68 1.20 15.09 3.60
N LEU A 69 2.49 14.73 3.54
CA LEU A 69 3.59 15.71 3.54
C LEU A 69 3.52 16.64 2.32
N ILE A 70 2.99 16.15 1.21
CA ILE A 70 2.83 16.92 -0.04
C ILE A 70 1.46 17.57 -0.04
N THR A 71 1.44 18.90 0.01
CA THR A 71 0.20 19.71 -0.06
C THR A 71 -0.53 19.47 -1.37
N GLN A 72 -1.86 19.63 -1.35
CA GLN A 72 -2.67 19.48 -2.57
C GLN A 72 -2.29 20.51 -3.65
N GLN A 73 -1.88 21.71 -3.23
CA GLN A 73 -1.36 22.75 -4.12
C GLN A 73 -0.08 22.29 -4.83
N ALA A 74 0.87 21.68 -4.11
CA ALA A 74 2.08 21.16 -4.73
C ALA A 74 1.77 20.08 -5.77
N LYS A 75 0.80 19.20 -5.50
CA LYS A 75 0.35 18.18 -6.48
C LYS A 75 -0.26 18.82 -7.73
N ALA A 76 -1.15 19.79 -7.56
CA ALA A 76 -1.80 20.50 -8.67
C ALA A 76 -0.77 21.23 -9.54
N TRP A 77 0.24 21.84 -8.92
CA TRP A 77 1.33 22.50 -9.63
C TRP A 77 2.15 21.51 -10.48
N VAL A 78 2.58 20.38 -9.90
CA VAL A 78 3.31 19.34 -10.66
C VAL A 78 2.48 18.82 -11.84
N LEU A 79 1.16 18.65 -11.64
CA LEU A 79 0.25 18.24 -12.72
C LEU A 79 0.16 19.29 -13.83
N SER A 80 0.09 20.58 -13.49
CA SER A 80 0.09 21.65 -14.49
C SER A 80 1.36 21.65 -15.36
N ILE A 81 2.53 21.38 -14.77
CA ILE A 81 3.80 21.24 -15.50
C ILE A 81 3.77 19.99 -16.39
N ALA A 82 3.29 18.86 -15.88
CA ALA A 82 3.21 17.62 -16.65
C ALA A 82 2.28 17.73 -17.88
N CYS A 83 1.28 18.62 -17.85
CA CYS A 83 0.38 18.90 -18.97
C CYS A 83 0.99 19.82 -20.04
N THR A 84 2.13 20.46 -19.78
CA THR A 84 2.86 21.29 -20.74
C THR A 84 3.99 20.53 -21.40
N LYS A 85 4.47 20.96 -22.57
CA LYS A 85 5.59 20.28 -23.23
C LYS A 85 6.92 20.68 -22.57
N PRO A 86 7.89 19.76 -22.41
CA PRO A 86 9.19 20.11 -21.85
C PRO A 86 9.95 21.14 -22.72
N THR A 87 9.68 21.17 -24.03
CA THR A 87 10.22 22.16 -24.98
C THR A 87 9.90 23.61 -24.58
N ASP A 88 8.71 23.84 -24.02
CA ASP A 88 8.26 25.17 -23.60
C ASP A 88 9.04 25.66 -22.37
N HIS A 89 9.69 24.74 -21.67
CA HIS A 89 10.55 24.99 -20.50
C HIS A 89 12.05 24.94 -20.84
N GLY A 90 12.41 24.96 -22.13
CA GLY A 90 13.81 24.96 -22.58
C GLY A 90 14.51 23.61 -22.48
N LEU A 91 13.77 22.51 -22.34
CA LEU A 91 14.33 21.16 -22.35
C LEU A 91 14.33 20.59 -23.77
N ALA A 92 15.40 19.90 -24.17
CA ALA A 92 15.52 19.24 -25.46
C ALA A 92 14.68 17.94 -25.60
N ALA A 93 13.83 17.63 -24.62
CA ALA A 93 13.02 16.42 -24.60
C ALA A 93 11.60 16.69 -25.13
N GLU A 94 11.12 15.82 -26.02
CA GLU A 94 9.75 15.89 -26.55
C GLU A 94 8.67 15.49 -25.53
N LEU A 95 9.02 14.64 -24.56
CA LEU A 95 8.10 14.10 -23.56
C LEU A 95 8.71 14.15 -22.16
N TRP A 96 7.85 14.32 -21.16
CA TRP A 96 8.25 14.19 -19.76
C TRP A 96 8.57 12.74 -19.43
N THR A 97 9.80 12.50 -18.97
CA THR A 97 10.12 11.30 -18.21
C THR A 97 9.90 11.57 -16.72
N LEU A 98 9.57 10.54 -15.92
CA LEU A 98 9.41 10.69 -14.47
C LEU A 98 10.65 11.33 -13.83
N SER A 99 11.85 10.95 -14.28
CA SER A 99 13.12 11.48 -13.80
C SER A 99 13.32 12.96 -14.17
N ALA A 100 12.99 13.34 -15.41
CA ALA A 100 13.12 14.72 -15.88
C ALA A 100 12.13 15.65 -15.18
N LEU A 101 10.87 15.21 -15.04
CA LEU A 101 9.84 15.97 -14.31
C LEU A 101 10.25 16.15 -12.85
N ALA A 102 10.71 15.08 -12.19
CA ALA A 102 11.17 15.15 -10.81
C ALA A 102 12.36 16.12 -10.63
N ARG A 103 13.32 16.12 -11.57
CA ARG A 103 14.43 17.09 -11.55
C ARG A 103 13.93 18.52 -11.70
N TYR A 104 13.13 18.77 -12.73
CA TYR A 104 12.58 20.10 -13.00
C TYR A 104 11.77 20.64 -11.81
N THR A 105 10.90 19.81 -11.22
CA THR A 105 10.10 20.20 -10.06
C THR A 105 10.94 20.52 -8.83
N ARG A 106 12.07 19.84 -8.59
CA ARG A 106 12.94 20.15 -7.45
C ARG A 106 13.67 21.48 -7.63
N GLU A 107 14.03 21.82 -8.85
CA GLU A 107 14.70 23.08 -9.18
C GLU A 107 13.74 24.28 -9.14
N HIS A 108 12.48 24.08 -9.56
CA HIS A 108 11.52 25.18 -9.72
C HIS A 108 10.48 25.30 -8.59
N ALA A 109 10.30 24.29 -7.73
CA ALA A 109 9.37 24.36 -6.60
C ALA A 109 9.66 25.53 -5.64
N PRO A 110 10.93 25.83 -5.26
CA PRO A 110 11.22 26.96 -4.38
C PRO A 110 10.82 28.31 -4.99
N ALA A 111 10.97 28.47 -6.31
CA ALA A 111 10.57 29.68 -7.02
C ALA A 111 9.05 29.85 -7.09
N ALA A 112 8.29 28.74 -7.07
CA ALA A 112 6.83 28.75 -7.01
C ALA A 112 6.28 28.92 -5.57
N GLY A 113 7.15 29.02 -4.56
CA GLY A 113 6.77 29.13 -3.15
C GLY A 113 6.23 27.81 -2.56
N LEU A 114 6.67 26.67 -3.10
CA LEU A 114 6.30 25.31 -2.68
C LEU A 114 7.45 24.56 -2.00
#